data_AF-A0A0J7KNT9-F1
#
_entry.id   AF-A0A0J7KNT9-F1
#
_cell.length_a   1.000
_cell.length_b   1.000
_cell.length_c   1.000
_cell.angle_alpha   90.00
_cell.angle_beta   90.00
_cell.angle_gamma   90.00
#
_symmetry.space_group_name_H-M   'P 1'
#
loop_
_entity.id
_entity.type
_entity.pdbx_description
1 polymer ?
#
loop_
_entity_poly.entity_id
_entity_poly.type
_entity_poly.pdbx_seq_one_letter_code
_entity_poly.pdbx_strand_id
1 'polypeptide(L)'
;MTSGGADAVILAGDLNTEPQDLAYRIIRGVGGLMDACPNSASHIGTNECANNSYTCSKFARTRPDGKRIDHILYLGSKTIKVEIANFQHPLPNRVPYKNFSYSDHEAVMATLKFTNDG
;
A
#
# COMPACT_ATOMS: atom_id res chain seq x y z
N MET A 1 16.85 -6.69 14.81
CA MET A 1 15.39 -6.59 14.90
C MET A 1 15.05 -5.31 15.64
N THR A 2 14.27 -4.40 15.05
CA THR A 2 14.03 -3.04 15.58
C THR A 2 12.79 -2.91 16.46
N SER A 3 12.05 -4.00 16.70
CA SER A 3 10.74 -3.99 17.38
C SER A 3 10.77 -4.25 18.90
N GLY A 4 11.93 -4.57 19.50
CA GLY A 4 12.00 -5.03 20.89
C GLY A 4 11.50 -4.02 21.95
N GLY A 5 11.40 -2.73 21.59
CA GLY A 5 10.88 -1.67 22.46
C GLY A 5 10.04 -0.62 21.74
N ALA A 6 9.53 -0.93 20.54
CA ALA A 6 8.69 0.00 19.79
C ALA A 6 7.20 -0.23 20.11
N ASP A 7 6.46 0.85 20.30
CA ASP A 7 5.00 0.83 20.51
C ASP A 7 4.23 0.40 19.25
N ALA A 8 4.75 0.78 18.09
CA ALA A 8 4.29 0.31 16.79
C ALA A 8 5.40 0.38 15.75
N VAL A 9 5.27 -0.40 14.69
CA VAL A 9 6.15 -0.41 13.52
C VAL A 9 5.31 -0.12 12.28
N ILE A 10 5.82 0.74 11.39
CA ILE A 10 5.24 1.02 10.08
C ILE A 10 6.32 0.77 9.04
N LEU A 11 6.01 -0.02 8.02
CA LEU A 11 6.82 -0.23 6.82
C LEU A 11 5.99 0.22 5.63
N ALA A 12 6.40 1.31 4.98
CA ALA A 12 5.67 1.88 3.86
C ALA A 12 6.59 2.18 2.68
N GLY A 13 6.07 1.97 1.46
CA GLY A 13 6.74 2.33 0.21
C GLY A 13 6.55 1.29 -0.89
N ASP A 14 7.23 1.50 -2.01
CA ASP A 14 7.34 0.54 -3.09
C ASP A 14 8.22 -0.65 -2.64
N LEU A 15 7.59 -1.81 -2.49
CA LEU A 15 8.27 -3.05 -2.11
C LEU A 15 8.55 -3.95 -3.33
N ASN A 16 8.17 -3.52 -4.54
CA ASN A 16 8.31 -4.26 -5.80
C ASN A 16 7.80 -5.70 -5.75
N THR A 17 6.74 -5.94 -4.96
CA THR A 17 6.14 -7.27 -4.76
C THR A 17 4.63 -7.15 -4.71
N GLU A 18 3.95 -8.06 -5.40
CA GLU A 18 2.51 -8.18 -5.34
C GLU A 18 2.06 -9.05 -4.15
N PRO A 19 0.80 -8.97 -3.70
CA PRO A 19 0.31 -9.70 -2.53
C PRO A 19 0.43 -11.23 -2.63
N GLN A 20 0.38 -11.77 -3.85
CA GLN A 20 0.52 -13.19 -4.14
C GLN A 20 1.98 -13.66 -4.15
N ASP A 21 2.95 -12.74 -4.24
CA ASP A 21 4.36 -13.08 -4.37
C ASP A 21 4.95 -13.57 -3.06
N LEU A 22 5.99 -14.41 -3.17
CA LEU A 22 6.68 -14.97 -2.01
C LEU A 22 7.32 -13.89 -1.13
N ALA A 23 7.91 -12.85 -1.73
CA ALA A 23 8.57 -11.78 -0.98
C ALA A 23 7.60 -11.05 -0.04
N TYR A 24 6.44 -10.63 -0.54
CA TYR A 24 5.37 -10.05 0.28
C TYR A 24 4.93 -10.98 1.42
N ARG A 25 4.72 -12.28 1.13
CA ARG A 25 4.31 -13.27 2.13
C ARG A 25 5.37 -13.47 3.21
N ILE A 26 6.66 -13.42 2.86
CA ILE A 26 7.76 -13.48 3.84
C ILE A 26 7.80 -12.23 4.71
N ILE A 27 7.72 -11.03 4.10
CA ILE A 27 7.72 -9.75 4.83
C ILE A 27 6.63 -9.73 5.90
N ARG A 28 5.40 -10.12 5.53
CA ARG A 28 4.27 -10.18 6.46
C ARG A 28 4.37 -11.34 7.45
N GLY A 29 4.66 -12.55 6.96
CA GLY A 29 4.64 -13.75 7.78
C GLY A 29 5.78 -13.79 8.81
N VAL A 30 6.99 -13.46 8.40
CA VAL A 30 8.17 -13.46 9.28
C VAL A 30 8.22 -12.18 10.12
N GLY A 31 7.86 -11.04 9.54
CA GLY A 31 7.83 -9.75 10.25
C GLY A 31 6.62 -9.57 11.18
N GLY A 32 5.61 -10.43 11.08
CA GLY A 32 4.34 -10.28 11.80
C GLY A 32 3.50 -9.07 11.35
N LEU A 33 3.81 -8.49 10.20
CA LEU A 33 3.19 -7.24 9.73
C LEU A 33 1.80 -7.48 9.12
N MET A 34 0.85 -6.63 9.49
CA MET A 34 -0.47 -6.50 8.88
C MET A 34 -0.43 -5.51 7.71
N ASP A 35 -1.30 -5.70 6.72
CA ASP A 35 -1.44 -4.78 5.58
C ASP A 35 -2.58 -3.80 5.86
N ALA A 36 -2.33 -2.50 5.69
CA ALA A 36 -3.36 -1.48 5.86
C ALA A 36 -4.40 -1.49 4.72
N CYS A 37 -4.07 -2.08 3.57
CA CYS A 37 -4.99 -2.24 2.46
C CYS A 37 -6.07 -3.29 2.79
N PRO A 38 -7.36 -2.93 2.83
CA PRO A 38 -8.42 -3.91 3.07
C PRO A 38 -8.59 -4.85 1.86
N ASN A 39 -9.05 -6.08 2.12
CA ASN A 39 -9.28 -7.06 1.06
C ASN A 39 -10.19 -6.54 -0.07
N SER A 40 -11.15 -5.67 0.24
CA SER A 40 -12.04 -5.04 -0.74
C SER A 40 -11.31 -4.11 -1.72
N ALA A 41 -10.22 -3.47 -1.30
CA ALA A 41 -9.39 -2.59 -2.13
C ALA A 41 -8.16 -3.30 -2.72
N SER A 42 -8.00 -4.60 -2.46
CA SER A 42 -6.78 -5.34 -2.82
C SER A 42 -6.51 -5.43 -4.33
N HIS A 43 -7.55 -5.29 -5.15
CA HIS A 43 -7.46 -5.29 -6.61
C HIS A 43 -6.96 -3.97 -7.19
N ILE A 44 -6.95 -2.89 -6.40
CA ILE A 44 -6.52 -1.57 -6.87
C ILE A 44 -4.99 -1.56 -6.93
N GLY A 45 -4.44 -1.41 -8.14
CA GLY A 45 -3.01 -1.31 -8.36
C GLY A 45 -2.47 0.09 -8.09
N THR A 46 -1.17 0.12 -7.85
CA THR A 46 -0.39 1.33 -7.57
C THR A 46 0.62 1.62 -8.67
N ASN A 47 0.86 0.69 -9.61
CA ASN A 47 1.77 0.88 -10.74
C ASN A 47 1.20 0.23 -12.00
N GLU A 48 1.59 0.72 -13.18
CA GLU A 48 1.10 0.25 -14.48
C GLU A 48 -0.43 0.30 -14.66
N CYS A 49 -1.12 1.20 -13.94
CA CYS A 49 -2.57 1.35 -14.03
C CYS A 49 -2.99 2.00 -15.35
N ALA A 50 -4.08 1.55 -15.99
CA ALA A 50 -4.50 2.05 -17.31
C ALA A 50 -4.85 3.54 -17.34
N ASN A 51 -5.22 4.11 -16.20
CA ASN A 51 -5.53 5.53 -16.02
C ASN A 51 -4.29 6.43 -15.85
N ASN A 52 -3.09 5.86 -15.68
CA ASN A 52 -1.83 6.58 -15.54
C ASN A 52 -1.21 6.92 -16.93
N SER A 53 -0.55 8.08 -17.09
CA SER A 53 0.03 8.51 -18.40
C SER A 53 1.26 7.73 -18.79
N TYR A 54 1.97 7.22 -17.79
CA TYR A 54 3.26 6.59 -18.00
C TYR A 54 3.11 5.09 -18.26
N THR A 55 1.90 4.54 -18.06
CA THR A 55 1.57 3.15 -18.41
C THR A 55 1.56 2.96 -19.91
N CYS A 56 2.33 1.99 -20.39
CA CYS A 56 2.34 1.66 -21.81
C CYS A 56 1.01 1.02 -22.25
N SER A 57 0.63 1.23 -23.51
CA SER A 57 -0.65 0.77 -24.06
C SER A 57 -0.86 -0.75 -24.00
N LYS A 58 0.24 -1.53 -24.00
CA LYS A 58 0.20 -2.98 -23.83
C LYS A 58 -0.33 -3.34 -22.43
N PHE A 59 0.29 -2.80 -21.38
CA PHE A 59 -0.09 -3.12 -19.99
C PHE A 59 -1.49 -2.58 -19.65
N ALA A 60 -1.80 -1.35 -20.07
CA ALA A 60 -3.13 -0.76 -19.88
C ALA A 60 -4.27 -1.62 -20.45
N ARG A 61 -4.01 -2.36 -21.55
CA ARG A 61 -4.99 -3.27 -22.15
C ARG A 61 -5.05 -4.65 -21.50
N THR A 62 -3.90 -5.20 -21.10
CA THR A 62 -3.84 -6.57 -20.57
C THR A 62 -4.16 -6.66 -19.09
N ARG A 63 -3.89 -5.59 -18.34
CA ARG A 63 -4.04 -5.53 -16.88
C ARG A 63 -4.46 -4.12 -16.47
N PRO A 64 -5.73 -3.73 -16.70
CA PRO A 64 -6.16 -2.34 -16.55
C PRO A 64 -6.03 -1.82 -15.11
N ASP A 65 -6.23 -2.69 -14.13
CA ASP A 65 -6.11 -2.35 -12.70
C ASP A 65 -4.66 -2.20 -12.23
N GLY A 66 -3.67 -2.52 -13.07
CA GLY A 66 -2.24 -2.42 -12.72
C GLY A 66 -1.79 -3.46 -11.68
N LYS A 67 -0.65 -3.19 -11.06
CA LYS A 67 0.01 -4.00 -10.02
C LYS A 67 -0.03 -3.27 -8.69
N ARG A 68 -0.30 -3.96 -7.59
CA ARG A 68 -0.21 -3.39 -6.24
C ARG A 68 1.15 -3.72 -5.63
N ILE A 69 2.10 -2.80 -5.74
CA ILE A 69 3.48 -2.97 -5.26
C ILE A 69 3.90 -1.95 -4.19
N ASP A 70 3.11 -0.89 -4.01
CA ASP A 70 3.24 0.07 -2.94
C ASP A 70 2.37 -0.36 -1.77
N HIS A 71 2.96 -0.58 -0.60
CA HIS A 71 2.26 -1.11 0.57
C HIS A 71 2.46 -0.20 1.78
N ILE A 72 1.48 -0.18 2.67
CA ILE A 72 1.61 0.37 4.03
C ILE A 72 1.33 -0.79 4.98
N LEU A 73 2.39 -1.33 5.55
CA LEU A 73 2.33 -2.43 6.51
C LEU A 73 2.56 -1.91 7.92
N TYR A 74 1.93 -2.54 8.90
CA TYR A 74 2.00 -2.11 10.29
C TYR A 74 2.03 -3.27 11.28
N LEU A 75 2.53 -3.02 12.49
CA LEU A 75 2.47 -3.93 13.62
C LEU A 75 2.35 -3.10 14.91
N GLY A 76 1.36 -3.43 15.74
CA GLY A 76 1.26 -2.90 17.11
C GLY A 76 2.08 -3.74 18.09
N SER A 77 2.39 -3.15 19.25
CA SER A 77 2.95 -3.89 20.38
C SER A 77 1.86 -4.68 21.12
N LYS A 78 2.23 -5.35 22.22
CA LYS A 78 1.27 -6.05 23.09
C LYS A 78 0.31 -5.10 23.83
N THR A 79 0.69 -3.83 23.96
CA THR A 79 -0.07 -2.82 24.71
C THR A 79 -0.72 -1.80 23.79
N ILE A 80 -0.40 -1.81 22.50
CA ILE A 80 -0.89 -0.84 21.52
C ILE A 80 -1.61 -1.57 20.40
N LYS A 81 -2.93 -1.39 20.36
CA LYS A 81 -3.76 -1.80 19.24
C LYS A 81 -3.70 -0.74 18.14
N VAL A 82 -3.58 -1.22 16.90
CA VAL A 82 -3.58 -0.37 15.70
C VAL A 82 -4.80 -0.70 14.86
N GLU A 83 -5.63 0.29 14.60
CA GLU A 83 -6.83 0.19 13.76
C GLU A 83 -6.66 1.05 12.51
N ILE A 84 -7.05 0.52 11.35
CA ILE A 84 -7.09 1.27 10.10
C ILE A 84 -8.42 1.98 9.99
N ALA A 85 -8.41 3.30 10.16
CA ALA A 85 -9.60 4.13 10.07
C ALA A 85 -9.99 4.44 8.61
N ASN A 86 -9.00 4.54 7.72
CA ASN A 86 -9.22 4.78 6.29
C ASN A 86 -8.05 4.25 5.45
N PHE A 87 -8.31 3.88 4.21
CA PHE A 87 -7.32 3.53 3.20
C PHE A 87 -7.80 4.01 1.82
N GLN A 88 -7.00 4.81 1.11
CA GLN A 88 -7.40 5.40 -0.17
C GLN A 88 -6.21 5.83 -1.03
N HIS A 89 -6.46 6.09 -2.30
CA HIS A 89 -5.55 6.89 -3.14
C HIS A 89 -5.89 8.38 -2.93
N PRO A 90 -4.96 9.19 -2.40
CA PRO A 90 -5.28 10.56 -1.97
C PRO A 90 -5.23 11.58 -3.12
N LEU A 91 -4.68 11.20 -4.27
CA LEU A 91 -4.50 12.08 -5.41
C LEU A 91 -5.45 11.69 -6.56
N PRO A 92 -5.90 12.66 -7.36
CA PRO A 92 -6.52 12.35 -8.64
C PRO A 92 -5.50 11.70 -9.58
N ASN A 93 -5.96 10.90 -10.53
CA ASN A 93 -5.12 10.19 -11.51
C ASN A 93 -4.19 11.12 -12.33
N ARG A 94 -4.53 12.42 -12.42
CA ARG A 94 -3.84 13.45 -13.22
C ARG A 94 -3.53 14.67 -12.40
N VAL A 95 -2.39 15.30 -12.69
CA VAL A 95 -2.10 16.64 -12.17
C VAL A 95 -3.18 17.60 -12.71
N PRO A 96 -3.79 18.46 -11.86
CA PRO A 96 -4.81 19.40 -12.29
C PRO A 96 -4.39 20.18 -13.54
N TYR A 97 -5.27 20.21 -14.54
CA TYR A 97 -5.06 20.90 -15.81
C TYR A 97 -3.89 20.38 -16.66
N LYS A 98 -3.41 19.15 -16.40
CA LYS A 98 -2.37 18.48 -17.18
C LYS A 98 -2.84 17.13 -17.67
N ASN A 99 -2.25 16.69 -18.78
CA ASN A 99 -2.52 15.37 -19.37
C ASN A 99 -1.55 14.29 -18.85
N PHE A 100 -0.80 14.57 -17.78
CA PHE A 100 0.14 13.63 -17.17
C PHE A 100 -0.21 13.40 -15.69
N SER A 101 0.16 12.22 -15.19
CA SER A 101 0.03 11.78 -13.81
C SER A 101 1.16 12.34 -12.94
N TYR A 102 0.97 12.33 -11.61
CA TYR A 102 1.98 12.82 -10.66
C TYR A 102 3.27 12.00 -10.68
N SER A 103 3.14 10.69 -10.91
CA SER A 103 4.19 9.69 -11.00
C SER A 103 3.67 8.54 -11.88
N ASP A 104 4.52 7.60 -12.28
CA ASP A 104 4.12 6.29 -12.82
C ASP A 104 3.60 5.34 -11.72
N HIS A 105 3.69 5.77 -10.46
CA HIS A 105 3.01 5.17 -9.32
C HIS A 105 1.83 6.04 -8.82
N GLU A 106 0.77 5.39 -8.36
CA GLU A 106 -0.35 6.01 -7.65
C GLU A 106 -0.05 6.09 -6.16
N ALA A 107 -0.32 7.25 -5.55
CA ALA A 107 -0.10 7.44 -4.12
C ALA A 107 -1.06 6.58 -3.29
N VAL A 108 -0.56 6.04 -2.17
CA VAL A 108 -1.34 5.29 -1.19
C VAL A 108 -1.36 6.04 0.13
N MET A 109 -2.53 6.13 0.76
CA MET A 109 -2.72 6.76 2.07
C MET A 109 -3.51 5.84 2.99
N ALA A 110 -3.04 5.71 4.23
CA ALA A 110 -3.76 5.05 5.30
C ALA A 110 -3.82 5.96 6.54
N THR A 111 -4.95 5.96 7.23
CA THR A 111 -5.11 6.63 8.53
C THR A 111 -5.11 5.57 9.63
N LEU A 112 -4.11 5.62 10.50
CA LEU A 112 -3.91 4.65 11.59
C LEU A 112 -4.33 5.29 12.92
N LYS A 113 -5.14 4.58 13.69
CA LYS A 113 -5.51 4.93 15.06
C LYS A 113 -4.80 3.99 16.03
N PHE A 114 -4.09 4.57 16.99
CA PHE A 114 -3.39 3.85 18.04
C PHE A 114 -4.17 3.97 19.35
N THR A 115 -4.40 2.86 20.02
CA THR A 115 -5.08 2.82 21.34
C THR A 115 -4.34 1.90 22.27
N ASN A 116 -4.20 2.29 23.54
CA ASN A 116 -3.69 1.39 24.56
C ASN A 116 -4.73 0.30 24.83
N ASP A 117 -4.28 -0.96 24.88
CA ASP A 117 -5.05 -2.03 25.52
C ASP A 117 -4.89 -1.83 27.03
N GLY A 118 -5.96 -1.34 27.67
CA GLY A 118 -6.01 -1.04 29.11
C GLY A 118 -5.99 -2.28 29.99
#